data_AF-A0A372RPZ9-F1
#
_entry.id   AF-A0A372RPZ9-F1
#
_cell.length_a   1.000
_cell.length_b   1.000
_cell.length_c   1.000
_cell.angle_alpha   90.00
_cell.angle_beta   90.00
_cell.angle_gamma   90.00
#
_symmetry.space_group_name_H-M   'P 1'
#
loop_
_entity.id
_entity.type
_entity.pdbx_description
1 polymer ?
#
loop_
_entity_poly.entity_id
_entity_poly.type
_entity_poly.pdbx_seq_one_letter_code
_entity_poly.pdbx_strand_id
1 'polypeptide(L)'
;MSFQNDIICESCDKIYANIDYKWCRQCVINNLEKNFTNWTSGNEKIDNFIQIMQLKIKGYHDIIVEWIPYNQFNNVKKTNEDGLTTAIWKDGLLKYDEKERKHKRISNMEVSLKCLNNSQNVINEFSNEVETYQYSIDHIPEIYGISQHPDTKNYIIVFESNYCNECGEIYANIDYKWCKQCIINNFKKNFMNWTSGNEKIDNFIQIMQLKIKRYNVIVEWIPYNQFNNVKKPNEDGLAIAIWKDGLLIYDEKERKHKRIPNIGVSLKCLNNLQNVINEFSNEVKAHQYSIVSKGHIPEIFGISQHPDTKNYIIVFESNYCNECGEIYTEIGYKWCIQCQINNLKQNFTNWTSGNEKIDDFIQEMQLKIEKYDDIVEWIPYNQFKNVKKIGKDGFATAIWKNGSLKFNYEEINYKRKPNEEVTLKCLNDSQNVISDLLNEVKAYFINLNPIVYGISQNPDTKNYIIVLNNSYCKECGEIYTEIDLKWCKQCQINNLKQNFSNWISGNEKIDDFIQEMQLKIEKYDDII
;
A
#
# COMPACT_ATOMS: atom_id res chain seq x y z
N MET A 1 3.13 25.93 -24.97
CA MET A 1 3.73 26.66 -23.84
C MET A 1 4.35 25.64 -22.89
N SER A 2 5.56 25.93 -22.42
CA SER A 2 6.65 25.01 -22.06
C SER A 2 6.44 24.20 -20.77
N PHE A 3 6.50 22.87 -20.87
CA PHE A 3 6.67 21.94 -19.74
C PHE A 3 8.09 21.92 -19.14
N GLN A 4 9.02 22.72 -19.69
CA GLN A 4 10.45 22.65 -19.36
C GLN A 4 10.83 23.35 -18.03
N ASN A 5 9.93 24.20 -17.49
CA ASN A 5 10.24 25.02 -16.30
C ASN A 5 9.89 24.37 -14.95
N ASP A 6 9.21 23.22 -14.92
CA ASP A 6 8.76 22.63 -13.64
C ASP A 6 9.73 21.60 -13.03
N ILE A 7 10.76 21.16 -13.76
CA ILE A 7 11.75 20.17 -13.29
C ILE A 7 13.08 20.79 -12.83
N ILE A 8 13.30 22.08 -13.11
CA ILE A 8 14.54 22.81 -12.80
C ILE A 8 14.35 23.61 -11.51
N CYS A 9 15.35 23.54 -10.63
CA CYS A 9 15.38 24.31 -9.39
C CYS A 9 15.59 25.80 -9.65
N GLU A 10 14.61 26.60 -9.26
CA GLU A 10 14.58 28.06 -9.40
C GLU A 10 15.78 28.78 -8.73
N SER A 11 16.43 28.13 -7.75
CA SER A 11 17.52 28.73 -6.97
C SER A 11 18.92 28.43 -7.48
N CYS A 12 19.11 27.37 -8.27
CA CYS A 12 20.46 26.94 -8.69
C CYS A 12 20.55 26.35 -10.09
N ASP A 13 19.44 26.37 -10.86
CA ASP A 13 19.33 25.88 -12.23
C ASP A 13 19.70 24.39 -12.41
N LYS A 14 19.73 23.62 -11.32
CA LYS A 14 19.90 22.15 -11.34
C LYS A 14 18.56 21.44 -11.31
N ILE A 15 18.49 20.23 -11.85
CA ILE A 15 17.28 19.40 -11.79
C ILE A 15 16.94 19.09 -10.32
N TYR A 16 15.66 19.19 -9.96
CA TYR A 16 15.19 18.77 -8.64
C TYR A 16 15.47 17.27 -8.42
N ALA A 17 16.00 16.93 -7.25
CA ALA A 17 16.18 15.52 -6.88
C ALA A 17 14.84 14.85 -6.54
N ASN A 18 13.82 15.63 -6.16
CA ASN A 18 12.43 15.21 -6.17
C ASN A 18 11.57 16.31 -6.83
N ILE A 19 10.96 15.98 -7.97
CA ILE A 19 10.19 16.92 -8.80
C ILE A 19 8.84 17.27 -8.15
N ASP A 20 8.13 16.27 -7.61
CA ASP A 20 6.80 16.44 -7.03
C ASP A 20 6.79 17.45 -5.87
N TYR A 21 7.82 17.39 -5.03
CA TYR A 21 7.99 18.28 -3.88
C TYR A 21 8.94 19.45 -4.14
N LYS A 22 9.45 19.60 -5.37
CA LYS A 22 10.45 20.62 -5.74
C LYS A 22 11.62 20.68 -4.75
N TRP A 23 12.14 19.52 -4.35
CA TRP A 23 13.27 19.43 -3.43
C TRP A 23 14.60 19.34 -4.19
N CYS A 24 15.51 20.27 -3.89
CA CYS A 24 16.81 20.37 -4.56
C CYS A 24 17.95 19.99 -3.61
N ARG A 25 18.50 18.79 -3.78
CA ARG A 25 19.65 18.29 -3.00
C ARG A 25 20.81 19.27 -2.94
N GLN A 26 21.18 19.87 -4.08
CA GLN A 26 22.33 20.78 -4.15
C GLN A 26 22.09 22.05 -3.33
N CYS A 27 20.87 22.62 -3.38
CA CYS A 27 20.54 23.80 -2.58
C CYS A 27 20.60 23.49 -1.08
N VAL A 28 20.16 22.30 -0.68
CA VAL A 28 20.20 21.86 0.73
C VAL A 28 21.64 21.69 1.19
N ILE A 29 22.49 21.01 0.40
CA ILE A 29 23.91 20.84 0.72
C ILE A 29 24.63 22.18 0.82
N ASN A 30 24.43 23.07 -0.16
CA ASN A 30 25.02 24.41 -0.14
C ASN A 30 24.57 25.22 1.10
N ASN A 31 23.34 24.99 1.60
CA ASN A 31 22.85 25.63 2.81
C ASN A 31 23.50 25.02 4.06
N LEU A 32 23.62 23.70 4.13
CA LEU A 32 24.29 22.99 5.22
C LEU A 32 25.76 23.41 5.34
N GLU A 33 26.50 23.44 4.24
CA GLU A 33 27.91 23.84 4.20
C GLU A 33 28.13 25.26 4.73
N LYS A 34 27.23 26.20 4.39
CA LYS A 34 27.28 27.58 4.91
C LYS A 34 27.03 27.66 6.42
N ASN A 35 26.37 26.66 6.99
CA ASN A 35 25.87 26.64 8.37
C ASN A 35 26.58 25.62 9.26
N PHE A 36 27.63 24.93 8.79
CA PHE A 36 28.35 23.92 9.58
C PHE A 36 28.86 24.45 10.93
N THR A 37 29.20 25.74 11.00
CA THR A 37 29.64 26.40 12.25
C THR A 37 28.54 26.50 13.31
N ASN A 38 27.27 26.36 12.93
CA ASN A 38 26.14 26.41 13.86
C ASN A 38 25.96 25.12 14.67
N TRP A 39 26.57 24.01 14.25
CA TRP A 39 26.44 22.68 14.86
C TRP A 39 27.75 22.16 15.43
N THR A 40 28.62 23.05 15.93
CA THR A 40 29.89 22.64 16.54
C THR A 40 29.71 22.15 17.97
N SER A 41 30.35 21.01 18.26
CA SER A 41 30.47 20.44 19.59
C SER A 41 31.72 20.93 20.33
N GLY A 42 32.61 21.66 19.65
CA GLY A 42 33.97 21.94 20.12
C GLY A 42 34.91 20.73 20.05
N ASN A 43 34.50 19.62 19.43
CA ASN A 43 35.34 18.45 19.17
C ASN A 43 35.39 18.21 17.66
N GLU A 44 36.55 18.47 17.06
CA GLU A 44 36.77 18.39 15.61
C GLU A 44 36.36 17.03 15.02
N LYS A 45 36.59 15.92 15.73
CA LYS A 45 36.22 14.59 15.23
C LYS A 45 34.71 14.40 15.13
N ILE A 46 33.96 14.91 16.11
CA ILE A 46 32.49 14.84 16.14
C ILE A 46 31.90 15.78 15.10
N ASP A 47 32.44 16.99 15.00
CA ASP A 47 32.01 17.98 14.01
C ASP A 47 32.19 17.45 12.58
N ASN A 48 33.36 16.87 12.28
CA ASN A 48 33.62 16.24 10.98
C ASN A 48 32.68 15.07 10.71
N PHE A 49 32.37 14.25 11.73
CA PHE A 49 31.43 13.14 11.58
C PHE A 49 30.00 13.63 11.25
N ILE A 50 29.52 14.64 11.98
CA ILE A 50 28.21 15.25 11.74
C ILE A 50 28.12 15.81 10.31
N GLN A 51 29.15 16.53 9.87
CA GLN A 51 29.21 17.07 8.51
C GLN A 51 29.16 15.96 7.44
N ILE A 52 29.90 14.86 7.63
CA ILE A 52 29.84 13.69 6.73
C ILE A 52 28.42 13.13 6.67
N MET A 53 27.72 13.01 7.81
CA MET A 53 26.34 12.52 7.84
C MET A 53 25.38 13.49 7.12
N GLN A 54 25.51 14.79 7.36
CA GLN A 54 24.70 15.82 6.69
C GLN A 54 24.88 15.82 5.17
N LEU A 55 26.08 15.53 4.66
CA LEU A 55 26.36 15.46 3.22
C LEU A 55 25.84 14.17 2.55
N LYS A 56 25.51 13.13 3.33
CA LYS A 56 24.98 11.85 2.83
C LYS A 56 23.51 11.89 2.44
N ILE A 57 22.78 12.97 2.75
CA ILE A 57 21.36 13.08 2.39
C ILE A 57 21.15 12.93 0.87
N LYS A 58 20.12 12.19 0.50
CA LYS A 58 19.69 11.86 -0.86
C LYS A 58 18.24 12.25 -1.12
N GLY A 59 17.40 12.22 -0.09
CA GLY A 59 15.97 12.53 -0.18
C GLY A 59 15.52 13.68 0.72
N TYR A 60 14.31 14.17 0.48
CA TYR A 60 13.68 15.22 1.28
C TYR A 60 13.15 14.74 2.64
N HIS A 61 13.00 13.42 2.79
CA HIS A 61 12.66 12.76 4.06
C HIS A 61 13.89 12.44 4.92
N ASP A 62 15.10 12.61 4.38
CA ASP A 62 16.32 12.24 5.10
C ASP A 62 16.57 13.18 6.29
N ILE A 63 17.04 12.60 7.38
CA ILE A 63 17.32 13.32 8.61
C ILE A 63 18.65 14.05 8.50
N ILE A 64 18.62 15.33 8.88
CA ILE A 64 19.82 16.12 9.05
C ILE A 64 20.33 15.90 10.48
N VAL A 65 21.31 15.00 10.63
CA VAL A 65 21.98 14.75 11.91
C VAL A 65 22.69 16.02 12.37
N GLU A 66 22.57 16.37 13.65
CA GLU A 66 23.21 17.58 14.18
C GLU A 66 23.76 17.43 15.61
N TRP A 67 24.57 18.39 16.00
CA TRP A 67 24.95 18.57 17.40
C TRP A 67 23.81 19.26 18.15
N ILE A 68 23.40 18.67 19.27
CA ILE A 68 22.30 19.16 20.09
C ILE A 68 22.86 19.59 21.45
N PRO A 69 22.93 20.89 21.77
CA PRO A 69 23.35 21.36 23.08
C PRO A 69 22.47 20.77 24.19
N TYR A 70 23.08 20.25 25.27
CA TYR A 70 22.33 19.54 26.31
C TYR A 70 21.23 20.38 26.99
N ASN A 71 21.40 21.71 27.05
CA ASN A 71 20.39 22.64 27.60
C ASN A 71 19.09 22.72 26.77
N GLN A 72 19.06 22.09 25.58
CA GLN A 72 17.89 21.93 24.75
C GLN A 72 16.94 20.84 25.23
N PHE A 73 17.37 20.00 26.17
CA PHE A 73 16.53 18.94 26.75
C PHE A 73 15.83 19.40 28.03
N ASN A 74 14.51 19.22 28.05
CA ASN A 74 13.65 19.42 29.22
C ASN A 74 13.04 18.09 29.67
N ASN A 75 12.55 18.04 30.91
CA ASN A 75 11.79 16.90 31.43
C ASN A 75 12.51 15.55 31.22
N VAL A 76 13.82 15.53 31.49
CA VAL A 76 14.68 14.36 31.37
C VAL A 76 14.22 13.32 32.41
N LYS A 77 13.60 12.23 31.94
CA LYS A 77 13.05 11.15 32.77
C LYS A 77 13.84 9.87 32.53
N LYS A 78 14.39 9.31 33.59
CA LYS A 78 15.09 8.02 33.56
C LYS A 78 14.07 6.91 33.29
N THR A 79 14.31 6.09 32.26
CA THR A 79 13.56 4.83 32.03
C THR A 79 14.35 3.65 32.60
N ASN A 80 13.83 2.43 32.44
CA ASN A 80 14.28 1.18 33.09
C ASN A 80 15.80 0.91 33.04
N GLU A 81 16.22 -0.18 33.70
CA GLU A 81 17.60 -0.56 34.12
C GLU A 81 18.75 -0.44 33.08
N ASP A 82 18.46 -0.22 31.79
CA ASP A 82 19.43 -0.13 30.68
C ASP A 82 20.13 1.23 30.51
N GLY A 83 19.83 2.22 31.38
CA GLY A 83 20.51 3.52 31.36
C GLY A 83 20.09 4.47 30.24
N LEU A 84 18.95 4.19 29.58
CA LEU A 84 18.32 5.08 28.62
C LEU A 84 17.39 6.10 29.31
N THR A 85 17.16 7.24 28.67
CA THR A 85 16.39 8.35 29.26
C THR A 85 15.56 9.05 28.19
N THR A 86 14.32 9.44 28.49
CA THR A 86 13.48 10.23 27.57
C THR A 86 13.54 11.72 27.92
N ALA A 87 13.48 12.61 26.94
CA ALA A 87 13.44 14.06 27.15
C ALA A 87 12.59 14.79 26.10
N ILE A 88 12.23 16.04 26.38
CA ILE A 88 11.64 16.96 25.39
C ILE A 88 12.77 17.81 24.81
N TRP A 89 12.98 17.72 23.50
CA TRP A 89 13.90 18.56 22.76
C TRP A 89 13.20 19.85 22.30
N LYS A 90 13.58 21.00 22.87
CA LYS A 90 12.93 22.31 22.64
C LYS A 90 13.01 22.75 21.19
N ASP A 91 14.22 22.87 20.63
CA ASP A 91 14.39 23.32 19.24
C ASP A 91 13.75 22.31 18.27
N GLY A 92 13.94 21.02 18.53
CA GLY A 92 13.34 19.91 17.79
C GLY A 92 13.93 19.68 16.40
N LEU A 93 13.44 18.66 15.69
CA LEU A 93 14.04 18.21 14.43
C LEU A 93 13.82 19.20 13.28
N LEU A 94 14.86 19.39 12.46
CA LEU A 94 14.76 20.12 11.20
C LEU A 94 14.26 19.21 10.07
N LYS A 95 13.00 19.37 9.63
CA LYS A 95 12.36 18.56 8.59
C LYS A 95 11.95 19.41 7.38
N TYR A 96 12.00 18.84 6.17
CA TYR A 96 11.49 19.50 4.97
C TYR A 96 9.96 19.59 5.00
N ASP A 97 9.42 20.80 4.88
CA ASP A 97 7.99 21.06 4.75
C ASP A 97 7.62 21.08 3.27
N GLU A 98 6.85 20.07 2.83
CA GLU A 98 6.44 19.92 1.43
C GLU A 98 5.56 21.06 0.91
N LYS A 99 4.76 21.69 1.79
CA LYS A 99 3.84 22.77 1.40
C LYS A 99 4.60 24.07 1.21
N GLU A 100 5.53 24.37 2.12
CA GLU A 100 6.33 25.60 2.07
C GLU A 100 7.68 25.43 1.36
N ARG A 101 8.00 24.21 0.91
CA ARG A 101 9.21 23.84 0.15
C ARG A 101 10.51 24.26 0.81
N LYS A 102 10.57 24.22 2.14
CA LYS A 102 11.76 24.60 2.93
C LYS A 102 11.86 23.78 4.22
N HIS A 103 13.05 23.72 4.80
CA HIS A 103 13.24 23.09 6.10
C HIS A 103 12.67 23.94 7.25
N LYS A 104 11.99 23.28 8.19
CA LYS A 104 11.41 23.89 9.40
C LYS A 104 11.70 23.02 10.62
N ARG A 105 11.77 23.66 11.78
CA ARG A 105 11.89 23.01 13.08
C ARG A 105 10.53 22.46 13.54
N ILE A 106 10.51 21.20 13.95
CA ILE A 106 9.41 20.57 14.67
C ILE A 106 9.76 20.61 16.16
N SER A 107 9.52 21.76 16.78
CA SER A 107 9.89 22.04 18.16
C SER A 107 9.12 21.22 19.20
N ASN A 108 9.70 21.11 20.40
CA ASN A 108 9.15 20.40 21.56
C ASN A 108 8.81 18.93 21.29
N MET A 109 9.65 18.23 20.54
CA MET A 109 9.47 16.80 20.29
C MET A 109 10.07 15.93 21.40
N GLU A 110 9.47 14.77 21.63
CA GLU A 110 9.95 13.77 22.57
C GLU A 110 11.05 12.92 21.92
N VAL A 111 12.18 12.77 22.60
CA VAL A 111 13.37 12.06 22.13
C VAL A 111 13.90 11.10 23.17
N SER A 112 14.56 10.06 22.69
CA SER A 112 15.32 9.11 23.49
C SER A 112 16.80 9.54 23.55
N LEU A 113 17.41 9.42 24.73
CA LEU A 113 18.78 9.78 25.04
C LEU A 113 19.54 8.54 25.55
N LYS A 114 20.48 8.02 24.74
CA LYS A 114 21.39 6.94 25.15
C LYS A 114 22.72 7.52 25.61
N CYS A 115 22.99 7.47 26.92
CA CYS A 115 24.27 7.90 27.46
C CYS A 115 25.34 6.82 27.25
N LEU A 116 26.44 7.16 26.58
CA LEU A 116 27.55 6.25 26.31
C LEU A 116 28.59 6.37 27.43
N ASN A 117 28.43 5.56 28.48
CA ASN A 117 29.36 5.55 29.62
C ASN A 117 30.72 4.96 29.20
N ASN A 118 31.80 5.73 29.37
CA ASN A 118 33.18 5.29 29.12
C ASN A 118 33.47 4.77 27.68
N SER A 119 32.65 5.09 26.67
CA SER A 119 32.93 4.65 25.30
C SER A 119 34.19 5.33 24.77
N GLN A 120 35.21 4.57 24.38
CA GLN A 120 36.42 5.13 23.75
C GLN A 120 36.15 5.77 22.36
N ASN A 121 35.02 5.47 21.71
CA ASN A 121 34.68 6.05 20.41
C ASN A 121 33.17 6.10 20.11
N VAL A 122 32.57 7.27 20.28
CA VAL A 122 31.15 7.57 20.00
C VAL A 122 30.77 7.35 18.54
N ILE A 123 31.69 7.59 17.61
CA ILE A 123 31.45 7.45 16.17
C ILE A 123 31.20 5.98 15.81
N ASN A 124 31.96 5.07 16.43
CA ASN A 124 31.76 3.64 16.24
C ASN A 124 30.44 3.17 16.87
N GLU A 125 30.12 3.63 18.07
CA GLU A 125 28.84 3.31 18.71
C GLU A 125 27.65 3.84 17.88
N PHE A 126 27.72 5.07 17.39
CA PHE A 126 26.72 5.62 16.46
C PHE A 126 26.59 4.76 15.20
N SER A 127 27.71 4.36 14.60
CA SER A 127 27.71 3.55 13.37
C SER A 127 27.14 2.15 13.64
N ASN A 128 27.48 1.54 14.76
CA ASN A 128 26.94 0.26 15.21
C ASN A 128 25.42 0.37 15.45
N GLU A 129 24.91 1.45 16.05
CA GLU A 129 23.47 1.64 16.21
C GLU A 129 22.78 1.72 14.86
N VAL A 130 23.29 2.54 13.92
CA VAL A 130 22.76 2.61 12.54
C VAL A 130 22.73 1.22 11.88
N GLU A 131 23.80 0.44 11.99
CA GLU A 131 23.91 -0.90 11.41
C GLU A 131 23.03 -1.95 12.11
N THR A 132 22.92 -1.89 13.44
CA THR A 132 22.12 -2.83 14.25
C THR A 132 20.65 -2.74 13.88
N TYR A 133 20.16 -1.51 13.67
CA TYR A 133 18.77 -1.30 13.27
C TYR A 133 18.52 -1.65 11.79
N GLN A 134 19.54 -1.63 10.93
CA GLN A 134 19.41 -1.96 9.51
C GLN A 134 18.92 -3.40 9.24
N TYR A 135 19.05 -4.31 10.22
CA TYR A 135 18.58 -5.70 10.16
C TYR A 135 17.24 -5.94 10.89
N SER A 136 16.64 -4.89 11.46
CA SER A 136 15.29 -4.91 12.04
C SER A 136 14.25 -4.93 10.91
N ILE A 137 13.35 -5.91 10.94
CA ILE A 137 12.32 -6.08 9.90
C ILE A 137 11.16 -5.08 10.09
N ASP A 138 11.04 -4.45 11.28
CA ASP A 138 9.82 -3.73 11.68
C ASP A 138 9.97 -2.19 11.79
N HIS A 139 11.16 -1.65 12.09
CA HIS A 139 11.50 -0.20 12.07
C HIS A 139 12.98 0.05 12.37
N ILE A 140 13.55 1.12 11.80
CA ILE A 140 14.87 1.67 12.15
C ILE A 140 14.65 2.96 12.95
N PRO A 141 14.91 2.99 14.27
CA PRO A 141 14.89 4.23 15.04
C PRO A 141 15.76 5.29 14.39
N GLU A 142 15.13 6.41 14.10
CA GLU A 142 15.74 7.54 13.43
C GLU A 142 16.71 8.27 14.38
N ILE A 143 18.01 8.35 14.04
CA ILE A 143 18.99 9.07 14.85
C ILE A 143 19.01 10.55 14.44
N TYR A 144 18.70 11.43 15.39
CA TYR A 144 18.58 12.87 15.16
C TYR A 144 19.89 13.61 15.40
N GLY A 145 20.74 13.13 16.31
CA GLY A 145 21.93 13.89 16.66
C GLY A 145 22.77 13.31 17.78
N ILE A 146 23.81 14.09 18.12
CA ILE A 146 24.73 13.80 19.22
C ILE A 146 24.66 14.97 20.20
N SER A 147 24.71 14.65 21.49
CA SER A 147 24.87 15.61 22.57
C SER A 147 25.99 15.18 23.53
N GLN A 148 26.26 16.00 24.54
CA GLN A 148 27.19 15.65 25.61
C GLN A 148 26.65 16.13 26.96
N HIS A 149 26.68 15.23 27.94
CA HIS A 149 26.30 15.54 29.29
C HIS A 149 27.25 16.59 29.90
N PRO A 150 26.75 17.70 30.48
CA PRO A 150 27.58 18.79 30.94
C PRO A 150 28.53 18.39 32.06
N ASP A 151 28.07 17.55 33.01
CA ASP A 151 28.86 17.15 34.17
C ASP A 151 29.80 15.97 33.90
N THR A 152 29.28 14.86 33.38
CA THR A 152 30.08 13.64 33.16
C THR A 152 30.96 13.71 31.91
N LYS A 153 30.68 14.63 30.98
CA LYS A 153 31.28 14.72 29.64
C LYS A 153 31.05 13.49 28.76
N ASN A 154 30.20 12.56 29.20
CA ASN A 154 29.77 11.43 28.38
C ASN A 154 28.93 11.93 27.21
N TYR A 155 29.18 11.37 26.03
CA TYR A 155 28.36 11.67 24.85
C TYR A 155 27.03 10.92 24.92
N ILE A 156 26.04 11.50 24.25
CA ILE A 156 24.66 11.03 24.23
C ILE A 156 24.24 10.93 22.77
N ILE A 157 23.71 9.78 22.38
CA ILE A 157 23.02 9.64 21.09
C ILE A 157 21.56 10.02 21.30
N VAL A 158 21.06 10.89 20.42
CA VAL A 158 19.68 11.40 20.44
C VAL A 158 18.95 10.81 19.26
N PHE A 159 17.87 10.09 19.53
CA PHE A 159 17.11 9.39 18.50
C PHE A 159 15.61 9.44 18.79
N GLU A 160 14.81 9.02 17.81
CA GLU A 160 13.37 8.93 17.90
C GLU A 160 12.94 8.19 19.18
N SER A 161 11.96 8.75 19.88
CA SER A 161 11.41 8.08 21.06
C SER A 161 10.67 6.81 20.63
N ASN A 162 11.31 5.67 20.90
CA ASN A 162 10.73 4.34 20.75
C ASN A 162 10.00 3.85 22.00
N TYR A 163 9.83 4.69 23.03
CA TYR A 163 9.21 4.29 24.28
C TYR A 163 7.75 4.68 24.37
N CYS A 164 6.97 3.77 24.96
CA CYS A 164 5.58 4.01 25.27
C CYS A 164 5.42 5.04 26.36
N ASN A 165 4.72 6.12 26.04
CA ASN A 165 4.45 7.23 26.96
C ASN A 165 3.62 6.79 28.17
N GLU A 166 2.88 5.68 28.06
CA GLU A 166 2.02 5.16 29.12
C GLU A 166 2.77 4.25 30.10
N CYS A 167 3.60 3.33 29.61
CA CYS A 167 4.24 2.32 30.46
C CYS A 167 5.77 2.32 30.46
N GLY A 168 6.42 3.13 29.62
CA GLY A 168 7.87 3.24 29.54
C GLY A 168 8.57 2.04 28.88
N GLU A 169 7.83 1.11 28.27
CA GLU A 169 8.38 -0.01 27.49
C GLU A 169 8.57 0.38 26.03
N ILE A 170 9.46 -0.31 25.31
CA ILE A 170 9.67 -0.06 23.89
C ILE A 170 8.38 -0.42 23.11
N TYR A 171 7.94 0.48 22.22
CA TYR A 171 6.88 0.18 21.27
C TYR A 171 7.32 -1.00 20.40
N ALA A 172 6.48 -2.02 20.29
CA ALA A 172 6.74 -3.11 19.38
C ALA A 172 6.55 -2.69 17.91
N ASN A 173 5.91 -1.55 17.66
CA ASN A 173 6.04 -0.82 16.40
C ASN A 173 5.90 0.69 16.63
N ILE A 174 6.89 1.45 16.14
CA ILE A 174 7.09 2.89 16.42
C ILE A 174 6.18 3.75 15.53
N ASP A 175 6.14 3.45 14.22
CA ASP A 175 5.09 3.79 13.23
C ASP A 175 3.79 4.32 13.81
N TYR A 176 3.19 3.41 14.56
CA TYR A 176 1.81 3.52 14.99
C TYR A 176 1.71 3.52 16.52
N LYS A 177 2.86 3.69 17.19
CA LYS A 177 3.01 3.71 18.64
C LYS A 177 2.27 2.53 19.29
N TRP A 178 2.46 1.34 18.72
CA TRP A 178 1.82 0.12 19.17
C TRP A 178 2.64 -0.50 20.31
N CYS A 179 2.14 -0.36 21.54
CA CYS A 179 2.80 -0.91 22.72
C CYS A 179 2.18 -2.25 23.11
N LYS A 180 2.90 -3.34 22.85
CA LYS A 180 2.47 -4.70 23.21
C LYS A 180 2.14 -4.80 24.69
N GLN A 181 2.96 -4.20 25.56
CA GLN A 181 2.79 -4.31 27.00
C GLN A 181 1.54 -3.56 27.49
N CYS A 182 1.28 -2.34 27.00
CA CYS A 182 0.05 -1.63 27.30
C CYS A 182 -1.19 -2.41 26.87
N ILE A 183 -1.15 -3.02 25.68
CA ILE A 183 -2.24 -3.84 25.17
C ILE A 183 -2.47 -5.08 26.05
N ILE A 184 -1.41 -5.81 26.39
CA ILE A 184 -1.48 -6.95 27.31
C ILE A 184 -2.05 -6.52 28.66
N ASN A 185 -1.61 -5.39 29.20
CA ASN A 185 -2.10 -4.84 30.46
C ASN A 185 -3.58 -4.47 30.37
N ASN A 186 -4.04 -3.95 29.22
CA ASN A 186 -5.44 -3.67 28.95
C ASN A 186 -6.27 -4.97 28.90
N PHE A 187 -5.80 -6.00 28.20
CA PHE A 187 -6.48 -7.30 28.16
C PHE A 187 -6.59 -7.92 29.55
N LYS A 188 -5.52 -7.91 30.34
CA LYS A 188 -5.53 -8.42 31.72
C LYS A 188 -6.60 -7.75 32.59
N LYS A 189 -6.84 -6.45 32.40
CA LYS A 189 -7.91 -5.72 33.11
C LYS A 189 -9.31 -6.14 32.66
N ASN A 190 -9.44 -6.65 31.44
CA ASN A 190 -10.71 -6.98 30.78
C ASN A 190 -10.98 -8.48 30.64
N PHE A 191 -10.13 -9.38 31.16
CA PHE A 191 -10.33 -10.83 31.04
C PHE A 191 -11.70 -11.30 31.54
N MET A 192 -12.26 -10.63 32.55
CA MET A 192 -13.59 -10.95 33.07
C MET A 192 -14.73 -10.69 32.06
N ASN A 193 -14.50 -9.88 31.03
CA ASN A 193 -15.49 -9.58 30.00
C ASN A 193 -15.61 -10.71 28.95
N TRP A 194 -14.63 -11.61 28.89
CA TRP A 194 -14.55 -12.71 27.91
C TRP A 194 -14.65 -14.09 28.57
N THR A 195 -15.25 -14.18 29.75
CA THR A 195 -15.43 -15.46 30.43
C THR A 195 -16.53 -16.29 29.77
N SER A 196 -16.22 -17.56 29.54
CA SER A 196 -17.16 -18.59 29.12
C SER A 196 -17.87 -19.26 30.30
N GLY A 197 -17.39 -19.02 31.54
CA GLY A 197 -17.73 -19.81 32.71
C GLY A 197 -17.01 -21.17 32.78
N ASN A 198 -16.16 -21.50 31.80
CA ASN A 198 -15.31 -22.68 31.79
C ASN A 198 -13.84 -22.27 31.92
N GLU A 199 -13.24 -22.57 33.07
CA GLU A 199 -11.86 -22.20 33.40
C GLU A 199 -10.84 -22.64 32.34
N LYS A 200 -11.01 -23.83 31.73
CA LYS A 200 -10.07 -24.32 30.72
C LYS A 200 -10.11 -23.49 29.43
N ILE A 201 -11.29 -23.04 29.03
CA ILE A 201 -11.48 -22.20 27.84
C ILE A 201 -10.97 -20.80 28.10
N ASP A 202 -11.32 -20.26 29.26
CA ASP A 202 -10.91 -18.91 29.65
C ASP A 202 -9.38 -18.83 29.72
N ASN A 203 -8.72 -19.83 30.31
CA ASN A 203 -7.26 -19.94 30.32
C ASN A 203 -6.67 -20.04 28.90
N PHE A 204 -7.30 -20.82 28.01
CA PHE A 204 -6.86 -20.94 26.62
C PHE A 204 -6.95 -19.60 25.88
N ILE A 205 -8.09 -18.91 25.98
CA ILE A 205 -8.32 -17.60 25.37
C ILE A 205 -7.28 -16.59 25.88
N GLN A 206 -7.06 -16.54 27.20
CA GLN A 206 -6.05 -15.66 27.80
C GLN A 206 -4.64 -15.94 27.26
N ILE A 207 -4.24 -17.21 27.13
CA ILE A 207 -2.94 -17.58 26.53
C ILE A 207 -2.83 -17.04 25.10
N MET A 208 -3.90 -17.15 24.30
CA MET A 208 -3.91 -16.62 22.93
C MET A 208 -3.81 -15.09 22.91
N GLN A 209 -4.56 -14.39 23.76
CA GLN A 209 -4.52 -12.94 23.89
C GLN A 209 -3.14 -12.41 24.32
N LEU A 210 -2.42 -13.14 25.17
CA LEU A 210 -1.05 -12.78 25.59
C LEU A 210 -0.01 -12.98 24.48
N LYS A 211 -0.31 -13.82 23.48
CA LYS A 211 0.56 -14.07 22.31
C LYS A 211 0.32 -13.12 21.15
N ILE A 212 -0.52 -12.09 21.33
CA ILE A 212 -0.89 -11.14 20.28
C ILE A 212 0.33 -10.50 19.59
N LYS A 213 0.20 -10.34 18.27
CA LYS A 213 1.07 -9.50 17.43
C LYS A 213 0.23 -8.38 16.82
N ARG A 214 0.88 -7.35 16.30
CA ARG A 214 0.28 -6.10 15.81
C ARG A 214 -0.96 -6.29 14.92
N TYR A 215 -0.95 -7.27 14.02
CA TYR A 215 -2.03 -7.52 13.05
C TYR A 215 -2.94 -8.69 13.41
N ASN A 216 -2.70 -9.35 14.54
CA ASN A 216 -3.49 -10.51 14.91
C ASN A 216 -4.88 -10.08 15.38
N VAL A 217 -5.90 -10.78 14.90
CA VAL A 217 -7.22 -10.75 15.52
C VAL A 217 -7.15 -11.27 16.97
N ILE A 218 -7.90 -10.61 17.84
CA ILE A 218 -8.05 -10.99 19.23
C ILE A 218 -9.02 -12.17 19.31
N VAL A 219 -8.51 -13.32 19.76
CA VAL A 219 -9.35 -14.46 20.09
C VAL A 219 -10.14 -14.15 21.36
N GLU A 220 -11.46 -14.33 21.33
CA GLU A 220 -12.33 -14.12 22.49
C GLU A 220 -13.45 -15.16 22.61
N TRP A 221 -14.11 -15.16 23.77
CA TRP A 221 -15.35 -15.89 23.95
C TRP A 221 -16.49 -15.09 23.33
N ILE A 222 -17.27 -15.75 22.48
CA ILE A 222 -18.38 -15.15 21.76
C ILE A 222 -19.66 -15.83 22.25
N PRO A 223 -20.52 -15.14 23.01
CA PRO A 223 -21.81 -15.68 23.40
C PRO A 223 -22.66 -16.05 22.17
N TYR A 224 -23.29 -17.23 22.16
CA TYR A 224 -23.99 -17.74 20.97
C TYR A 224 -25.13 -16.81 20.48
N ASN A 225 -25.75 -16.04 21.37
CA ASN A 225 -26.79 -15.06 21.03
C ASN A 225 -26.27 -13.86 20.20
N GLN A 226 -24.96 -13.75 20.02
CA GLN A 226 -24.30 -12.78 19.14
C GLN A 226 -24.38 -13.17 17.66
N PHE A 227 -24.76 -14.40 17.33
CA PHE A 227 -24.92 -14.85 15.95
C PHE A 227 -26.35 -14.64 15.44
N ASN A 228 -26.46 -13.96 14.31
CA ASN A 228 -27.68 -13.80 13.52
C ASN A 228 -27.60 -14.62 12.23
N ASN A 229 -28.76 -14.91 11.65
CA ASN A 229 -28.89 -15.52 10.32
C ASN A 229 -28.05 -16.80 10.16
N VAL A 230 -27.99 -17.63 11.22
CA VAL A 230 -27.23 -18.88 11.20
C VAL A 230 -27.83 -19.81 10.14
N LYS A 231 -27.09 -20.02 9.04
CA LYS A 231 -27.47 -20.92 7.94
C LYS A 231 -27.21 -22.37 8.34
N LYS A 232 -27.87 -23.31 7.66
CA LYS A 232 -27.61 -24.74 7.84
C LYS A 232 -26.15 -25.06 7.49
N PRO A 233 -25.51 -26.00 8.20
CA PRO A 233 -24.17 -26.44 7.86
C PRO A 233 -24.11 -27.01 6.44
N ASN A 234 -22.99 -26.79 5.75
CA ASN A 234 -22.67 -27.45 4.49
C ASN A 234 -22.24 -28.93 4.71
N GLU A 235 -21.83 -29.62 3.65
CA GLU A 235 -21.37 -31.01 3.71
C GLU A 235 -20.16 -31.21 4.66
N ASP A 236 -19.33 -30.19 4.82
CA ASP A 236 -18.18 -30.18 5.73
C ASP A 236 -18.54 -29.83 7.19
N GLY A 237 -19.83 -29.63 7.50
CA GLY A 237 -20.29 -29.26 8.84
C GLY A 237 -20.02 -27.82 9.23
N LEU A 238 -19.75 -26.93 8.28
CA LEU A 238 -19.56 -25.49 8.48
C LEU A 238 -20.87 -24.72 8.28
N ALA A 239 -21.29 -23.97 9.29
CA ALA A 239 -22.41 -23.04 9.21
C ALA A 239 -21.93 -21.61 9.02
N ILE A 240 -22.72 -20.76 8.34
CA ILE A 240 -22.42 -19.33 8.15
C ILE A 240 -23.35 -18.51 9.05
N ALA A 241 -22.83 -17.47 9.67
CA ALA A 241 -23.60 -16.54 10.49
C ALA A 241 -23.09 -15.10 10.38
N ILE A 242 -23.87 -14.16 10.89
CA ILE A 242 -23.45 -12.77 11.11
C ILE A 242 -23.18 -12.58 12.60
N TRP A 243 -21.97 -12.15 12.95
CA TRP A 243 -21.60 -11.81 14.33
C TRP A 243 -21.87 -10.32 14.59
N LYS A 244 -22.84 -10.01 15.48
CA LYS A 244 -23.31 -8.66 15.78
C LYS A 244 -22.22 -7.75 16.35
N ASP A 245 -21.58 -8.15 17.44
CA ASP A 245 -20.52 -7.34 18.08
C ASP A 245 -19.28 -7.22 17.17
N GLY A 246 -18.98 -8.28 16.43
CA GLY A 246 -17.91 -8.35 15.45
C GLY A 246 -16.50 -8.14 16.00
N LEU A 247 -15.53 -7.92 15.12
CA LEU A 247 -14.10 -7.99 15.46
C LEU A 247 -13.63 -6.82 16.30
N LEU A 248 -12.73 -7.10 17.24
CA LEU A 248 -12.03 -6.08 18.01
C LEU A 248 -10.67 -5.78 17.33
N ILE A 249 -10.57 -4.65 16.63
CA ILE A 249 -9.38 -4.25 15.84
C ILE A 249 -8.71 -3.03 16.46
N TYR A 250 -7.39 -2.98 16.45
CA TYR A 250 -6.63 -1.82 16.91
C TYR A 250 -6.77 -0.65 15.93
N ASP A 251 -7.40 0.44 16.38
CA ASP A 251 -7.45 1.70 15.64
C ASP A 251 -6.17 2.48 15.89
N GLU A 252 -5.36 2.65 14.84
CA GLU A 252 -4.06 3.31 14.91
C GLU A 252 -4.16 4.82 15.19
N LYS A 253 -5.24 5.46 14.74
CA LYS A 253 -5.45 6.90 14.92
C LYS A 253 -5.82 7.21 16.37
N GLU A 254 -6.67 6.38 16.96
CA GLU A 254 -7.14 6.53 18.34
C GLU A 254 -6.32 5.73 19.37
N ARG A 255 -5.36 4.91 18.90
CA ARG A 255 -4.48 4.05 19.71
C ARG A 255 -5.23 3.15 20.69
N LYS A 256 -6.37 2.62 20.26
CA LYS A 256 -7.21 1.75 21.08
C LYS A 256 -7.96 0.77 20.21
N HIS A 257 -8.43 -0.32 20.81
CA HIS A 257 -9.24 -1.28 20.09
C HIS A 257 -10.68 -0.79 19.91
N LYS A 258 -11.24 -1.01 18.72
CA LYS A 258 -12.63 -0.71 18.35
C LYS A 258 -13.29 -1.94 17.76
N ARG A 259 -14.61 -2.04 17.98
CA ARG A 259 -15.44 -3.09 17.39
C ARG A 259 -15.81 -2.72 15.96
N ILE A 260 -15.64 -3.67 15.04
CA ILE A 260 -16.25 -3.65 13.71
C ILE A 260 -17.44 -4.61 13.76
N PRO A 261 -18.68 -4.10 13.95
CA PRO A 261 -19.85 -4.94 14.12
C PRO A 261 -20.32 -5.59 12.83
N ASN A 262 -21.23 -6.56 12.96
CA ASN A 262 -21.96 -7.21 11.87
C ASN A 262 -21.09 -7.87 10.80
N ILE A 263 -20.03 -8.56 11.21
CA ILE A 263 -19.15 -9.29 10.28
C ILE A 263 -19.68 -10.71 10.01
N GLY A 264 -19.49 -11.19 8.77
CA GLY A 264 -19.76 -12.59 8.43
C GLY A 264 -18.72 -13.53 9.02
N VAL A 265 -19.18 -14.64 9.59
CA VAL A 265 -18.33 -15.65 10.24
C VAL A 265 -18.73 -17.06 9.83
N SER A 266 -17.75 -17.95 9.82
CA SER A 266 -17.96 -19.39 9.71
C SER A 266 -17.93 -20.03 11.10
N LEU A 267 -18.84 -20.96 11.34
CA LEU A 267 -19.05 -21.67 12.59
C LEU A 267 -18.78 -23.16 12.37
N LYS A 268 -17.73 -23.70 12.98
CA LYS A 268 -17.43 -25.14 12.99
C LYS A 268 -17.77 -25.74 14.34
N CYS A 269 -18.75 -26.64 14.37
CA CYS A 269 -19.15 -27.33 15.59
C CYS A 269 -18.19 -28.48 15.91
N LEU A 270 -17.72 -28.56 17.16
CA LEU A 270 -16.81 -29.58 17.66
C LEU A 270 -17.37 -30.24 18.93
N ASN A 271 -17.23 -31.56 18.99
CA ASN A 271 -17.86 -32.39 20.03
C ASN A 271 -17.14 -32.35 21.38
N ASN A 272 -15.92 -31.82 21.47
CA ASN A 272 -15.21 -31.66 22.74
C ASN A 272 -14.16 -30.53 22.68
N LEU A 273 -13.68 -30.11 23.86
CA LEU A 273 -12.70 -29.04 24.01
C LEU A 273 -11.31 -29.39 23.47
N GLN A 274 -10.90 -30.67 23.54
CA GLN A 274 -9.59 -31.08 23.04
C GLN A 274 -9.48 -30.89 21.54
N ASN A 275 -10.57 -31.15 20.81
CA ASN A 275 -10.67 -30.91 19.38
C ASN A 275 -10.53 -29.42 19.07
N VAL A 276 -11.10 -28.54 19.89
CA VAL A 276 -10.93 -27.08 19.74
C VAL A 276 -9.46 -26.70 19.85
N ILE A 277 -8.78 -27.14 20.91
CA ILE A 277 -7.36 -26.82 21.14
C ILE A 277 -6.47 -27.35 20.01
N ASN A 278 -6.73 -28.58 19.54
CA ASN A 278 -5.99 -29.20 18.46
C ASN A 278 -6.17 -28.43 17.14
N GLU A 279 -7.40 -28.03 16.82
CA GLU A 279 -7.70 -27.27 15.59
C GLU A 279 -6.97 -25.93 15.58
N PHE A 280 -7.07 -25.15 16.68
CA PHE A 280 -6.32 -23.91 16.83
C PHE A 280 -4.81 -24.11 16.67
N SER A 281 -4.27 -25.20 17.22
CA SER A 281 -2.84 -25.50 17.12
C SER A 281 -2.41 -25.82 15.69
N ASN A 282 -3.26 -26.50 14.92
CA ASN A 282 -3.00 -26.82 13.51
C ASN A 282 -3.05 -25.55 12.66
N GLU A 283 -4.03 -24.67 12.89
CA GLU A 283 -4.14 -23.40 12.17
C GLU A 283 -2.96 -22.47 12.46
N VAL A 284 -2.55 -22.33 13.73
CA VAL A 284 -1.36 -21.52 14.09
C VAL A 284 -0.09 -22.06 13.41
N LYS A 285 0.06 -23.38 13.31
CA LYS A 285 1.16 -23.99 12.55
C LYS A 285 1.04 -23.67 11.07
N ALA A 286 -0.13 -23.81 10.46
CA ALA A 286 -0.36 -23.50 9.05
C ALA A 286 0.06 -22.05 8.73
N HIS A 287 -0.37 -21.08 9.54
CA HIS A 287 0.03 -19.67 9.42
C HIS A 287 1.55 -19.45 9.57
N GLN A 288 2.25 -20.28 10.35
CA GLN A 288 3.70 -20.20 10.50
C GLN A 288 4.47 -20.69 9.26
N TYR A 289 3.89 -21.61 8.49
CA TYR A 289 4.51 -22.21 7.30
C TYR A 289 4.04 -21.60 5.96
N SER A 290 2.97 -20.79 5.95
CA SER A 290 2.31 -20.32 4.72
C SER A 290 2.98 -19.15 4.00
N ILE A 291 4.22 -18.80 4.31
CA ILE A 291 4.99 -17.79 3.55
C ILE A 291 5.21 -18.25 2.08
N VAL A 292 4.85 -19.49 1.70
CA VAL A 292 5.23 -20.10 0.43
C VAL A 292 4.06 -20.54 -0.48
N SER A 293 2.78 -20.36 -0.13
CA SER A 293 1.68 -20.71 -1.06
C SER A 293 0.46 -19.80 -0.98
N LYS A 294 -0.09 -19.47 -2.15
CA LYS A 294 -1.26 -18.60 -2.42
C LYS A 294 -2.60 -19.15 -1.87
N GLY A 295 -2.62 -19.71 -0.66
CA GLY A 295 -3.85 -20.10 0.04
C GLY A 295 -4.09 -19.17 1.23
N HIS A 296 -5.19 -18.42 1.20
CA HIS A 296 -5.64 -17.64 2.36
C HIS A 296 -5.97 -18.60 3.51
N ILE A 297 -5.34 -18.44 4.66
CA ILE A 297 -5.65 -19.24 5.85
C ILE A 297 -6.69 -18.46 6.67
N PRO A 298 -7.88 -19.01 6.95
CA PRO A 298 -8.90 -18.30 7.69
C PRO A 298 -8.44 -17.99 9.12
N GLU A 299 -8.52 -16.72 9.51
CA GLU A 299 -8.19 -16.30 10.86
C GLU A 299 -9.25 -16.75 11.86
N ILE A 300 -8.82 -17.27 13.01
CA ILE A 300 -9.73 -17.67 14.08
C ILE A 300 -10.06 -16.46 14.96
N PHE A 301 -11.35 -16.18 15.12
CA PHE A 301 -11.86 -15.02 15.86
C PHE A 301 -12.24 -15.37 17.29
N GLY A 302 -12.67 -16.59 17.55
CA GLY A 302 -13.12 -16.93 18.89
C GLY A 302 -13.70 -18.32 19.07
N ILE A 303 -14.19 -18.54 20.27
CA ILE A 303 -14.87 -19.76 20.68
C ILE A 303 -16.27 -19.39 21.18
N SER A 304 -17.24 -20.20 20.81
CA SER A 304 -18.62 -20.15 21.34
C SER A 304 -19.02 -21.54 21.81
N GLN A 305 -20.20 -21.65 22.44
CA GLN A 305 -20.83 -22.92 22.74
C GLN A 305 -22.30 -22.89 22.32
N HIS A 306 -22.73 -23.96 21.64
CA HIS A 306 -24.13 -24.12 21.26
C HIS A 306 -25.00 -24.26 22.52
N PRO A 307 -26.10 -23.50 22.66
CA PRO A 307 -26.89 -23.47 23.89
C PRO A 307 -27.51 -24.84 24.22
N ASP A 308 -28.01 -25.55 23.21
CA ASP A 308 -28.70 -26.84 23.40
C ASP A 308 -27.74 -28.04 23.50
N THR A 309 -26.90 -28.24 22.49
CA THR A 309 -26.02 -29.43 22.41
C THR A 309 -24.82 -29.35 23.35
N LYS A 310 -24.49 -28.16 23.85
CA LYS A 310 -23.25 -27.86 24.61
C LYS A 310 -21.95 -28.13 23.85
N ASN A 311 -22.04 -28.42 22.55
CA ASN A 311 -20.88 -28.52 21.67
C ASN A 311 -20.18 -27.17 21.54
N TYR A 312 -18.86 -27.19 21.46
CA TYR A 312 -18.07 -25.98 21.24
C TYR A 312 -18.10 -25.62 19.76
N ILE A 313 -17.98 -24.33 19.49
CA ILE A 313 -18.00 -23.77 18.14
C ILE A 313 -16.73 -22.95 17.98
N ILE A 314 -15.94 -23.24 16.95
CA ILE A 314 -14.88 -22.33 16.52
C ILE A 314 -15.50 -21.33 15.56
N VAL A 315 -15.20 -20.07 15.80
CA VAL A 315 -15.64 -18.94 14.99
C VAL A 315 -14.42 -18.43 14.24
N PHE A 316 -14.44 -18.46 12.92
CA PHE A 316 -13.33 -18.02 12.08
C PHE A 316 -13.85 -17.22 10.89
N GLU A 317 -12.90 -16.57 10.20
CA GLU A 317 -13.19 -15.77 9.02
C GLU A 317 -14.04 -16.53 8.01
N SER A 318 -15.09 -15.88 7.52
CA SER A 318 -15.91 -16.47 6.48
C SER A 318 -15.30 -16.26 5.11
N ASN A 319 -15.03 -17.36 4.42
CA ASN A 319 -14.76 -17.37 2.98
C ASN A 319 -16.05 -17.21 2.16
N TYR A 320 -17.21 -17.07 2.81
CA TYR A 320 -18.50 -17.01 2.16
C TYR A 320 -19.00 -15.58 2.07
N CYS A 321 -19.64 -15.28 0.95
CA CYS A 321 -20.27 -14.02 0.68
C CYS A 321 -21.44 -13.77 1.64
N ASN A 322 -21.40 -12.61 2.30
CA ASN A 322 -22.45 -12.18 3.23
C ASN A 322 -23.82 -12.00 2.55
N GLU A 323 -23.83 -11.70 1.24
CA GLU A 323 -25.06 -11.45 0.48
C GLU A 323 -25.71 -12.76 0.01
N CYS A 324 -24.99 -13.58 -0.78
CA CYS A 324 -25.56 -14.80 -1.36
C CYS A 324 -25.27 -16.08 -0.54
N GLY A 325 -24.18 -16.11 0.23
CA GLY A 325 -23.71 -17.31 0.95
C GLY A 325 -22.86 -18.27 0.14
N GLU A 326 -22.54 -17.96 -1.12
CA GLU A 326 -21.55 -18.68 -1.92
C GLU A 326 -20.13 -18.30 -1.51
N ILE A 327 -19.14 -19.13 -1.82
CA ILE A 327 -17.73 -18.79 -1.56
C ILE A 327 -17.33 -17.54 -2.37
N TYR A 328 -16.61 -16.61 -1.75
CA TYR A 328 -16.01 -15.48 -2.44
C TYR A 328 -15.04 -15.98 -3.52
N THR A 329 -15.15 -15.44 -4.73
CA THR A 329 -14.27 -15.79 -5.85
C THR A 329 -12.85 -15.28 -5.59
N GLU A 330 -12.75 -14.07 -5.02
CA GLU A 330 -11.49 -13.49 -4.55
C GLU A 330 -11.64 -13.16 -3.06
N ILE A 331 -11.23 -14.12 -2.20
CA ILE A 331 -11.43 -14.04 -0.75
C ILE A 331 -10.75 -12.80 -0.15
N GLY A 332 -9.50 -12.50 -0.57
CA GLY A 332 -8.74 -11.35 -0.07
C GLY A 332 -9.39 -10.00 -0.34
N TYR A 333 -10.21 -9.91 -1.39
CA TYR A 333 -10.97 -8.70 -1.73
C TYR A 333 -12.45 -8.79 -1.35
N LYS A 334 -12.88 -9.92 -0.78
CA LYS A 334 -14.29 -10.22 -0.48
C LYS A 334 -15.19 -9.96 -1.70
N TRP A 335 -14.69 -10.28 -2.89
CA TRP A 335 -15.43 -10.11 -4.14
C TRP A 335 -16.13 -11.40 -4.52
N CYS A 336 -17.44 -11.32 -4.76
CA CYS A 336 -18.28 -12.46 -5.10
C CYS A 336 -18.80 -12.31 -6.53
N ILE A 337 -18.33 -13.18 -7.43
CA ILE A 337 -18.74 -13.19 -8.84
C ILE A 337 -20.26 -13.33 -8.99
N GLN A 338 -20.91 -14.16 -8.17
CA GLN A 338 -22.35 -14.41 -8.29
C GLN A 338 -23.17 -13.18 -7.89
N CYS A 339 -22.76 -12.48 -6.83
CA CYS A 339 -23.40 -11.21 -6.44
C CYS A 339 -23.17 -10.15 -7.51
N GLN A 340 -21.97 -10.11 -8.10
CA GLN A 340 -21.68 -9.19 -9.17
C GLN A 340 -22.52 -9.47 -10.42
N ILE A 341 -22.60 -10.71 -10.89
CA ILE A 341 -23.46 -11.10 -12.01
C ILE A 341 -24.92 -10.74 -11.74
N ASN A 342 -25.41 -10.96 -10.52
CA ASN A 342 -26.77 -10.59 -10.13
C ASN A 342 -26.99 -9.07 -10.15
N ASN A 343 -26.00 -8.28 -9.69
CA ASN A 343 -26.03 -6.83 -9.76
C ASN A 343 -26.02 -6.32 -11.21
N LEU A 344 -25.17 -6.90 -12.07
CA LEU A 344 -25.12 -6.57 -13.50
C LEU A 344 -26.48 -6.84 -14.18
N LYS A 345 -27.09 -8.01 -13.92
CA LYS A 345 -28.42 -8.37 -14.44
C LYS A 345 -29.50 -7.35 -14.09
N GLN A 346 -29.49 -6.82 -12.87
CA GLN A 346 -30.43 -5.79 -12.43
C GLN A 346 -30.23 -4.45 -13.16
N ASN A 347 -29.03 -4.22 -13.71
CA ASN A 347 -28.61 -2.96 -14.32
C ASN A 347 -28.46 -3.03 -15.85
N PHE A 348 -28.85 -4.13 -16.52
CA PHE A 348 -28.73 -4.28 -17.98
C PHE A 348 -29.38 -3.13 -18.75
N THR A 349 -30.48 -2.56 -18.25
CA THR A 349 -31.18 -1.44 -18.87
C THR A 349 -30.39 -0.12 -18.84
N ASN A 350 -29.33 -0.02 -18.04
CA ASN A 350 -28.51 1.19 -17.93
C ASN A 350 -27.46 1.30 -19.05
N TRP A 351 -27.22 0.23 -19.80
CA TRP A 351 -26.16 0.14 -20.82
C TRP A 351 -26.71 -0.14 -22.22
N THR A 352 -27.91 0.34 -22.53
CA THR A 352 -28.52 0.12 -23.85
C THR A 352 -27.94 1.08 -24.88
N SER A 353 -27.48 0.54 -26.00
CA SER A 353 -27.05 1.27 -27.19
C SER A 353 -28.20 1.65 -28.12
N GLY A 354 -29.35 0.98 -27.98
CA GLY A 354 -30.45 1.03 -28.95
C GLY A 354 -30.24 0.09 -30.14
N ASN A 355 -29.15 -0.70 -30.16
CA ASN A 355 -28.92 -1.79 -31.08
C ASN A 355 -28.94 -3.13 -30.32
N GLU A 356 -29.97 -3.93 -30.54
CA GLU A 356 -30.20 -5.21 -29.86
C GLU A 356 -28.98 -6.14 -29.91
N LYS A 357 -28.28 -6.24 -31.06
CA LYS A 357 -27.11 -7.11 -31.19
C LYS A 357 -25.92 -6.66 -30.34
N ILE A 358 -25.74 -5.35 -30.15
CA ILE A 358 -24.68 -4.81 -29.30
C ILE A 358 -25.07 -5.00 -27.83
N ASP A 359 -26.32 -4.75 -27.50
CA ASP A 359 -26.84 -4.86 -26.13
C ASP A 359 -26.76 -6.32 -25.65
N ASP A 360 -27.19 -7.27 -26.48
CA ASP A 360 -27.07 -8.71 -26.22
C ASP A 360 -25.61 -9.14 -26.03
N PHE A 361 -24.70 -8.63 -26.87
CA PHE A 361 -23.28 -8.94 -26.76
C PHE A 361 -22.68 -8.41 -25.45
N ILE A 362 -23.00 -7.17 -25.06
CA ILE A 362 -22.53 -6.58 -23.79
C ILE A 362 -23.03 -7.42 -22.61
N GLN A 363 -24.31 -7.81 -22.62
CA GLN A 363 -24.88 -8.67 -21.58
C GLN A 363 -24.20 -10.05 -21.56
N GLU A 364 -23.93 -10.67 -22.71
CA GLU A 364 -23.21 -11.94 -22.80
C GLU A 364 -21.83 -11.85 -22.14
N MET A 365 -21.08 -10.78 -22.42
CA MET A 365 -19.75 -10.55 -21.84
C MET A 365 -19.83 -10.32 -20.32
N GLN A 366 -20.80 -9.52 -19.87
CA GLN A 366 -21.04 -9.26 -18.44
C GLN A 366 -21.43 -10.50 -17.64
N LEU A 367 -22.08 -11.48 -18.28
CA LEU A 367 -22.41 -12.77 -17.65
C LEU A 367 -21.22 -13.74 -17.59
N LYS A 368 -20.14 -13.45 -18.33
CA LYS A 368 -18.92 -14.27 -18.45
C LYS A 368 -17.71 -13.67 -17.72
N ILE A 369 -17.91 -12.65 -16.90
CA ILE A 369 -16.82 -12.05 -16.11
C ILE A 369 -16.13 -13.12 -15.26
N GLU A 370 -14.81 -13.05 -15.12
CA GLU A 370 -14.06 -13.95 -14.24
C GLU A 370 -13.37 -13.15 -13.11
N LYS A 371 -13.08 -11.88 -13.36
CA LYS A 371 -12.44 -10.95 -12.43
C LYS A 371 -13.28 -9.71 -12.22
N TYR A 372 -12.97 -9.01 -11.13
CA TYR A 372 -13.68 -7.80 -10.74
C TYR A 372 -13.51 -6.63 -11.73
N ASP A 373 -12.49 -6.65 -12.59
CA ASP A 373 -12.22 -5.59 -13.58
C ASP A 373 -12.76 -5.89 -15.01
N ASP A 374 -13.42 -7.04 -15.24
CA ASP A 374 -13.84 -7.50 -16.57
C ASP A 374 -15.15 -6.87 -17.10
N ILE A 375 -15.53 -5.68 -16.62
CA ILE A 375 -16.84 -5.09 -16.93
C ILE A 375 -16.79 -4.28 -18.24
N VAL A 376 -17.44 -4.81 -19.27
CA VAL A 376 -17.75 -4.09 -20.53
C VAL A 376 -19.05 -3.34 -20.40
N GLU A 377 -19.13 -2.13 -20.92
CA GLU A 377 -20.41 -1.41 -21.01
C GLU A 377 -20.59 -0.61 -22.31
N TRP A 378 -21.83 -0.19 -22.58
CA TRP A 378 -22.10 0.82 -23.58
C TRP A 378 -21.75 2.20 -23.03
N ILE A 379 -20.95 2.96 -23.79
CA ILE A 379 -20.48 4.28 -23.39
C ILE A 379 -21.05 5.31 -24.37
N PRO A 380 -21.99 6.18 -23.95
CA PRO A 380 -22.49 7.24 -24.80
C PRO A 380 -21.36 8.18 -25.26
N TYR A 381 -21.29 8.50 -26.56
CA TYR A 381 -20.17 9.26 -27.13
C TYR A 381 -19.95 10.64 -26.49
N ASN A 382 -21.02 11.27 -25.99
CA ASN A 382 -20.95 12.56 -25.29
C ASN A 382 -20.15 12.52 -23.96
N GLN A 383 -19.81 11.32 -23.49
CA GLN A 383 -18.95 11.08 -22.33
C GLN A 383 -17.47 11.34 -22.64
N PHE A 384 -17.08 11.43 -23.90
CA PHE A 384 -15.70 11.72 -24.30
C PHE A 384 -15.47 13.23 -24.47
N LYS A 385 -14.34 13.72 -23.95
CA LYS A 385 -13.82 15.07 -24.21
C LYS A 385 -12.39 14.99 -24.72
N ASN A 386 -11.95 16.05 -25.41
CA ASN A 386 -10.59 16.19 -25.93
C ASN A 386 -10.16 15.02 -26.83
N VAL A 387 -11.05 14.56 -27.71
CA VAL A 387 -10.74 13.48 -28.66
C VAL A 387 -9.64 13.93 -29.62
N LYS A 388 -8.51 13.23 -29.63
CA LYS A 388 -7.32 13.53 -30.47
C LYS A 388 -6.87 12.28 -31.20
N LYS A 389 -6.78 12.34 -32.53
CA LYS A 389 -6.27 11.21 -33.34
C LYS A 389 -4.82 10.88 -32.98
N ILE A 390 -4.49 9.59 -32.99
CA ILE A 390 -3.12 9.06 -32.79
C ILE A 390 -2.78 8.09 -33.92
N GLY A 391 -1.51 8.08 -34.33
CA GLY A 391 -1.03 7.20 -35.41
C GLY A 391 -1.76 7.39 -36.75
N LYS A 392 -1.78 6.34 -37.57
CA LYS A 392 -2.42 6.34 -38.91
C LYS A 392 -3.69 5.50 -39.01
N ASP A 393 -4.01 4.70 -37.98
CA ASP A 393 -4.95 3.56 -38.11
C ASP A 393 -6.28 3.71 -37.37
N GLY A 394 -6.90 4.90 -37.42
CA GLY A 394 -8.26 5.10 -36.88
C GLY A 394 -8.33 5.14 -35.34
N PHE A 395 -7.19 5.26 -34.67
CA PHE A 395 -7.12 5.42 -33.22
C PHE A 395 -7.20 6.89 -32.79
N ALA A 396 -7.75 7.11 -31.60
CA ALA A 396 -7.75 8.40 -30.92
C ALA A 396 -7.57 8.23 -29.41
N THR A 397 -7.06 9.25 -28.74
CA THR A 397 -7.13 9.37 -27.27
C THR A 397 -8.29 10.27 -26.89
N ALA A 398 -8.91 10.00 -25.75
CA ALA A 398 -9.94 10.84 -25.18
C ALA A 398 -9.91 10.80 -23.66
N ILE A 399 -10.55 11.78 -23.02
CA ILE A 399 -10.87 11.69 -21.59
C ILE A 399 -12.32 11.26 -21.46
N TRP A 400 -12.54 10.14 -20.80
CA TRP A 400 -13.86 9.64 -20.44
C TRP A 400 -14.33 10.28 -19.12
N LYS A 401 -15.37 11.11 -19.19
CA LYS A 401 -15.87 11.91 -18.04
C LYS A 401 -16.30 11.03 -16.87
N ASN A 402 -17.17 10.06 -17.11
CA ASN A 402 -17.64 9.12 -16.08
C ASN A 402 -16.56 8.11 -15.68
N GLY A 403 -15.72 7.70 -16.63
CA GLY A 403 -14.64 6.74 -16.42
C GLY A 403 -15.10 5.32 -16.08
N SER A 404 -14.13 4.40 -15.94
CA SER A 404 -14.43 2.98 -15.73
C SER A 404 -15.02 2.70 -14.35
N LEU A 405 -15.78 1.61 -14.25
CA LEU A 405 -16.18 1.02 -12.98
C LEU A 405 -14.99 0.22 -12.44
N LYS A 406 -14.51 0.59 -11.24
CA LYS A 406 -13.44 -0.11 -10.53
C LYS A 406 -13.93 -0.62 -9.21
N PHE A 407 -13.52 -1.85 -8.87
CA PHE A 407 -13.82 -2.41 -7.57
C PHE A 407 -12.96 -1.74 -6.50
N ASN A 408 -13.60 -1.18 -5.48
CA ASN A 408 -12.97 -0.60 -4.31
C ASN A 408 -12.97 -1.66 -3.20
N TYR A 409 -11.78 -2.15 -2.84
CA TYR A 409 -11.60 -3.19 -1.82
C TYR A 409 -11.86 -2.71 -0.38
N GLU A 410 -11.74 -1.41 -0.11
CA GLU A 410 -11.96 -0.85 1.23
C GLU A 410 -13.46 -0.80 1.56
N GLU A 411 -14.28 -0.41 0.58
CA GLU A 411 -15.73 -0.32 0.73
C GLU A 411 -16.49 -1.52 0.15
N ILE A 412 -15.77 -2.48 -0.45
CA ILE A 412 -16.31 -3.69 -1.08
C ILE A 412 -17.44 -3.34 -2.05
N ASN A 413 -17.21 -2.35 -2.92
CA ASN A 413 -18.20 -1.85 -3.86
C ASN A 413 -17.56 -1.36 -5.16
N TYR A 414 -18.35 -1.16 -6.22
CA TYR A 414 -17.86 -0.55 -7.45
C TYR A 414 -17.99 0.96 -7.41
N LYS A 415 -16.91 1.65 -7.79
CA LYS A 415 -16.88 3.11 -7.95
C LYS A 415 -16.43 3.49 -9.35
N ARG A 416 -17.00 4.57 -9.85
CA ARG A 416 -16.56 5.23 -11.08
C ARG A 416 -15.22 5.93 -10.82
N LYS A 417 -14.24 5.75 -11.70
CA LYS A 417 -12.99 6.52 -11.69
C LYS A 417 -13.10 7.66 -12.72
N PRO A 418 -13.60 8.86 -12.35
CA PRO A 418 -13.91 9.90 -13.31
C PRO A 418 -12.66 10.45 -14.01
N ASN A 419 -12.87 11.04 -15.19
CA ASN A 419 -11.84 11.65 -16.02
C ASN A 419 -10.69 10.69 -16.40
N GLU A 420 -11.02 9.44 -16.70
CA GLU A 420 -10.03 8.46 -17.12
C GLU A 420 -9.60 8.68 -18.57
N GLU A 421 -8.28 8.62 -18.82
CA GLU A 421 -7.74 8.68 -20.18
C GLU A 421 -7.92 7.31 -20.84
N VAL A 422 -8.48 7.30 -22.05
CA VAL A 422 -8.82 6.08 -22.80
C VAL A 422 -8.35 6.18 -24.24
N THR A 423 -8.16 5.02 -24.86
CA THR A 423 -7.94 4.91 -26.30
C THR A 423 -9.24 4.48 -26.98
N LEU A 424 -9.58 5.17 -28.07
CA LEU A 424 -10.74 4.92 -28.91
C LEU A 424 -10.25 4.32 -30.23
N LYS A 425 -10.67 3.11 -30.55
CA LYS A 425 -10.42 2.50 -31.86
C LYS A 425 -11.68 2.61 -32.71
N CYS A 426 -11.66 3.50 -33.71
CA CYS A 426 -12.78 3.65 -34.64
C CYS A 426 -12.66 2.61 -35.76
N LEU A 427 -13.71 1.81 -35.97
CA LEU A 427 -13.79 0.90 -37.11
C LEU A 427 -14.60 1.57 -38.23
N ASN A 428 -13.95 1.91 -39.34
CA ASN A 428 -14.62 2.52 -40.49
C ASN A 428 -15.61 1.53 -41.13
N ASP A 429 -16.77 2.03 -41.58
CA ASP A 429 -17.86 1.26 -42.20
C ASP A 429 -18.47 0.15 -41.31
N SER A 430 -18.26 0.21 -40.00
CA SER A 430 -18.67 -0.82 -39.03
C SER A 430 -20.18 -1.03 -38.90
N GLN A 431 -21.02 -0.13 -39.43
CA GLN A 431 -22.47 -0.34 -39.47
C GLN A 431 -22.87 -1.60 -40.27
N ASN A 432 -22.12 -1.93 -41.32
CA ASN A 432 -22.38 -3.10 -42.17
C ASN A 432 -21.70 -4.38 -41.65
N VAL A 433 -20.91 -4.28 -40.57
CA VAL A 433 -20.02 -5.36 -40.12
C VAL A 433 -19.93 -5.45 -38.60
N ILE A 434 -21.09 -5.40 -37.92
CA ILE A 434 -21.19 -5.57 -36.46
C ILE A 434 -20.47 -6.86 -36.00
N SER A 435 -20.55 -7.95 -36.77
CA SER A 435 -19.84 -9.19 -36.48
C SER A 435 -18.33 -9.02 -36.28
N ASP A 436 -17.70 -8.17 -37.09
CA ASP A 436 -16.24 -8.00 -37.06
C ASP A 436 -15.83 -7.19 -35.83
N LEU A 437 -16.60 -6.14 -35.48
CA LEU A 437 -16.46 -5.42 -34.22
C LEU A 437 -16.52 -6.39 -33.03
N LEU A 438 -17.55 -7.24 -32.99
CA LEU A 438 -17.74 -8.16 -31.86
C LEU A 438 -16.63 -9.21 -31.77
N ASN A 439 -16.17 -9.74 -32.90
CA ASN A 439 -15.05 -10.69 -32.95
C ASN A 439 -13.75 -10.02 -32.48
N GLU A 440 -13.55 -8.76 -32.84
CA GLU A 440 -12.38 -8.00 -32.40
C GLU A 440 -12.40 -7.70 -30.90
N VAL A 441 -13.55 -7.32 -30.34
CA VAL A 441 -13.71 -7.18 -28.89
C VAL A 441 -13.40 -8.51 -28.19
N LYS A 442 -13.92 -9.64 -28.68
CA LYS A 442 -13.61 -10.97 -28.14
C LYS A 442 -12.11 -11.28 -28.20
N ALA A 443 -11.41 -10.89 -29.26
CA ALA A 443 -9.97 -11.10 -29.38
C ALA A 443 -9.17 -10.34 -28.31
N TYR A 444 -9.57 -9.10 -27.99
CA TYR A 444 -8.95 -8.34 -26.89
C TYR A 444 -9.17 -9.01 -25.53
N PHE A 445 -10.36 -9.57 -25.29
CA PHE A 445 -10.66 -10.32 -24.05
C PHE A 445 -9.77 -11.55 -23.88
N ILE A 446 -9.47 -12.28 -24.96
CA ILE A 446 -8.58 -13.46 -24.92
C ILE A 446 -7.13 -13.06 -24.63
N ASN A 447 -6.65 -11.96 -25.23
CA ASN A 447 -5.26 -11.51 -25.09
C ASN A 447 -4.98 -10.79 -23.76
N LEU A 448 -6.03 -10.46 -22.99
CA LEU A 448 -5.99 -9.75 -21.69
C LEU A 448 -5.37 -8.34 -21.72
N ASN A 449 -4.78 -7.92 -22.84
CA ASN A 449 -4.22 -6.60 -23.08
C ASN A 449 -4.37 -6.20 -24.55
N PRO A 450 -4.80 -4.96 -24.84
CA PRO A 450 -5.37 -3.94 -23.93
C PRO A 450 -6.71 -4.36 -23.30
N ILE A 451 -7.04 -3.76 -22.15
CA ILE A 451 -8.31 -3.96 -21.44
C ILE A 451 -9.41 -3.22 -22.20
N VAL A 452 -10.53 -3.90 -22.45
CA VAL A 452 -11.71 -3.31 -23.08
C VAL A 452 -12.65 -2.77 -22.00
N TYR A 453 -12.92 -1.47 -22.02
CA TYR A 453 -13.93 -0.86 -21.15
C TYR A 453 -15.33 -0.89 -21.74
N GLY A 454 -15.45 -0.87 -23.06
CA GLY A 454 -16.77 -0.75 -23.65
C GLY A 454 -16.81 -0.55 -25.14
N ILE A 455 -18.03 -0.37 -25.63
CA ILE A 455 -18.34 -0.01 -27.00
C ILE A 455 -19.04 1.34 -26.99
N SER A 456 -18.76 2.17 -28.00
CA SER A 456 -19.47 3.42 -28.26
C SER A 456 -19.82 3.53 -29.74
N GLN A 457 -20.54 4.57 -30.11
CA GLN A 457 -20.81 4.92 -31.51
C GLN A 457 -20.66 6.41 -31.72
N ASN A 458 -19.89 6.78 -32.74
CA ASN A 458 -19.79 8.17 -33.16
C ASN A 458 -21.16 8.66 -33.68
N PRO A 459 -21.75 9.73 -33.13
CA PRO A 459 -23.08 10.18 -33.52
C PRO A 459 -23.13 10.74 -34.95
N ASP A 460 -22.02 11.24 -35.48
CA ASP A 460 -21.93 11.87 -36.80
C ASP A 460 -21.68 10.83 -37.90
N THR A 461 -20.65 9.99 -37.72
CA THR A 461 -20.30 8.97 -38.73
C THR A 461 -21.07 7.67 -38.57
N LYS A 462 -21.71 7.47 -37.41
CA LYS A 462 -22.37 6.23 -36.99
C LYS A 462 -21.46 5.00 -36.91
N ASN A 463 -20.15 5.19 -37.03
CA ASN A 463 -19.16 4.13 -36.81
C ASN A 463 -19.09 3.75 -35.33
N TYR A 464 -19.02 2.45 -35.06
CA TYR A 464 -18.74 1.92 -33.75
C TYR A 464 -17.27 2.12 -33.36
N ILE A 465 -17.06 2.22 -32.05
CA ILE A 465 -15.78 2.52 -31.42
C ILE A 465 -15.57 1.50 -30.30
N ILE A 466 -14.42 0.85 -30.29
CA ILE A 466 -13.96 0.08 -29.13
C ILE A 466 -13.23 1.03 -28.18
N VAL A 467 -13.63 1.01 -26.92
CA VAL A 467 -13.04 1.84 -25.86
C VAL A 467 -12.10 0.98 -25.04
N LEU A 468 -10.82 1.34 -25.07
CA LEU A 468 -9.72 0.58 -24.48
C LEU A 468 -9.05 1.42 -23.38
N ASN A 469 -8.37 0.74 -22.45
CA ASN A 469 -7.43 1.42 -21.57
C ASN A 469 -6.32 2.13 -22.38
N ASN A 470 -5.65 3.09 -21.75
CA ASN A 470 -4.62 3.93 -22.37
C ASN A 470 -3.30 3.17 -22.60
N SER A 471 -3.35 2.15 -23.44
CA SER A 471 -2.24 1.23 -23.74
C SER A 471 -1.54 1.52 -25.06
N TYR A 472 -1.94 2.58 -25.77
CA TYR A 472 -1.39 2.93 -27.08
C TYR A 472 -0.51 4.16 -27.00
N CYS A 473 0.65 4.08 -27.64
CA CYS A 473 1.60 5.17 -27.75
C CYS A 473 1.01 6.35 -28.52
N LYS A 474 1.04 7.53 -27.91
CA LYS A 474 0.50 8.76 -28.50
C LYS A 474 1.28 9.23 -29.73
N GLU A 475 2.54 8.83 -29.86
CA GLU A 475 3.42 9.26 -30.94
C GLU A 475 3.28 8.37 -32.18
N CYS A 476 3.40 7.05 -32.02
CA CYS A 476 3.38 6.12 -33.15
C CYS A 476 2.06 5.37 -33.33
N GLY A 477 1.21 5.29 -32.31
CA GLY A 477 -0.04 4.52 -32.35
C GLY A 477 0.12 3.02 -32.11
N GLU A 478 1.32 2.53 -31.78
CA GLU A 478 1.57 1.14 -31.38
C GLU A 478 1.21 0.89 -29.91
N ILE A 479 0.95 -0.36 -29.53
CA ILE A 479 0.76 -0.73 -28.13
C ILE A 479 2.09 -0.49 -27.38
N TYR A 480 2.01 0.12 -26.18
CA TYR A 480 3.16 0.25 -25.30
C TYR A 480 3.73 -1.12 -24.96
N THR A 481 5.05 -1.28 -25.10
CA THR A 481 5.75 -2.50 -24.70
C THR A 481 5.66 -2.68 -23.18
N GLU A 482 5.71 -1.57 -22.43
CA GLU A 482 5.43 -1.52 -21.00
C GLU A 482 4.34 -0.46 -20.73
N ILE A 483 3.10 -0.91 -20.59
CA ILE A 483 1.91 -0.05 -20.48
C ILE A 483 1.97 0.86 -19.24
N ASP A 484 2.38 0.31 -18.09
CA ASP A 484 2.41 1.05 -16.81
C ASP A 484 3.40 2.21 -16.84
N LEU A 485 4.54 2.02 -17.50
CA LEU A 485 5.56 3.05 -17.69
C LEU A 485 5.31 3.93 -18.93
N LYS A 486 4.29 3.59 -19.73
CA LYS A 486 4.04 4.20 -21.04
C LYS A 486 5.29 4.22 -21.92
N TRP A 487 6.09 3.14 -21.85
CA TRP A 487 7.31 3.00 -22.62
C TRP A 487 7.03 2.30 -23.95
N CYS A 488 7.50 2.92 -25.04
CA CYS A 488 7.27 2.45 -26.40
C CYS A 488 8.60 2.11 -27.07
N LYS A 489 8.90 0.81 -27.21
CA LYS A 489 10.12 0.32 -27.87
C LYS A 489 10.33 0.93 -29.25
N GLN A 490 9.27 1.01 -30.07
CA GLN A 490 9.39 1.54 -31.44
C GLN A 490 9.77 3.03 -31.46
N CYS A 491 9.20 3.85 -30.59
CA CYS A 491 9.57 5.26 -30.47
C CYS A 491 11.00 5.41 -29.97
N GLN A 492 11.42 4.61 -28.99
CA GLN A 492 12.78 4.63 -28.47
C GLN A 492 13.80 4.28 -29.57
N ILE A 493 13.56 3.20 -30.32
CA ILE A 493 14.40 2.79 -31.45
C ILE A 493 14.44 3.89 -32.52
N ASN A 494 13.30 4.49 -32.86
CA ASN A 494 13.24 5.57 -33.84
C ASN A 494 14.03 6.82 -33.38
N ASN A 495 13.94 7.15 -32.09
CA ASN A 495 14.69 8.25 -31.49
C ASN A 495 16.21 7.97 -31.53
N LEU A 496 16.63 6.76 -31.17
CA LEU A 496 18.05 6.36 -31.25
C LEU A 496 18.57 6.44 -32.68
N LYS A 497 17.82 5.91 -33.66
CA LYS A 497 18.18 6.00 -35.08
C LYS A 497 18.35 7.44 -35.56
N GLN A 498 17.50 8.36 -35.11
CA GLN A 498 17.61 9.78 -35.46
C GLN A 498 18.82 10.47 -34.82
N ASN A 499 19.32 9.92 -33.71
CA ASN A 499 20.39 10.53 -32.91
C ASN A 499 21.74 9.83 -33.04
N PHE A 500 21.91 8.81 -33.89
CA PHE A 500 23.19 8.12 -34.09
C PHE A 500 24.35 9.07 -34.43
N SER A 501 24.08 10.16 -35.15
CA SER A 501 25.06 11.20 -35.48
C SER A 501 25.66 11.91 -34.26
N ASN A 502 25.04 11.79 -33.08
CA ASN A 502 25.49 12.43 -31.85
C ASN A 502 26.46 11.55 -31.04
N TRP A 503 26.66 10.29 -31.44
CA TRP A 503 27.43 9.27 -30.71
C TRP A 503 28.57 8.73 -31.58
N ILE A 504 29.43 9.64 -32.05
CA ILE A 504 30.55 9.31 -32.94
C ILE A 504 31.85 9.38 -32.14
N SER A 505 32.56 8.26 -32.06
CA SER A 505 33.89 8.14 -31.43
C SER A 505 35.03 8.49 -32.39
N GLY A 506 34.73 8.62 -33.69
CA GLY A 506 35.71 8.79 -34.76
C GLY A 506 36.32 7.46 -35.23
N ASN A 507 35.81 6.34 -34.74
CA ASN A 507 36.18 4.99 -35.17
C ASN A 507 34.92 4.24 -35.64
N GLU A 508 34.83 4.04 -36.96
CA GLU A 508 33.69 3.41 -37.63
C GLU A 508 33.28 2.07 -37.01
N LYS A 509 34.22 1.21 -36.63
CA LYS A 509 33.90 -0.10 -36.02
C LYS A 509 33.31 0.02 -34.62
N ILE A 510 33.73 1.02 -33.86
CA ILE A 510 33.20 1.27 -32.50
C ILE A 510 31.81 1.89 -32.63
N ASP A 511 31.64 2.82 -33.58
CA ASP A 511 30.37 3.50 -33.82
C ASP A 511 29.31 2.50 -34.32
N ASP A 512 29.68 1.58 -35.23
CA ASP A 512 28.81 0.49 -35.69
C ASP A 512 28.39 -0.44 -34.55
N PHE A 513 29.33 -0.79 -33.66
CA PHE A 513 29.05 -1.63 -32.49
C PHE A 513 28.10 -0.95 -31.51
N ILE A 514 28.29 0.34 -31.23
CA ILE A 514 27.41 1.12 -30.36
C ILE A 514 26.00 1.18 -30.96
N GLN A 515 25.86 1.45 -32.26
CA GLN A 515 24.57 1.45 -32.94
C GLN A 515 23.87 0.09 -32.87
N GLU A 516 24.62 -1.00 -33.06
CA GLU A 516 24.08 -2.36 -32.94
C GLU A 516 23.55 -2.62 -31.51
N MET A 517 24.29 -2.21 -30.49
CA MET A 517 23.88 -2.35 -29.08
C MET A 517 22.65 -1.48 -28.76
N GLN A 518 22.60 -0.25 -29.25
CA GLN A 518 21.45 0.66 -29.07
C GLN A 518 20.15 0.09 -29.66
N LEU A 519 20.24 -0.65 -30.77
CA LEU A 519 19.07 -1.26 -31.41
C LEU A 519 18.56 -2.54 -30.74
N LYS A 520 19.32 -3.10 -29.78
CA LYS A 520 18.97 -4.33 -29.05
C LYS A 520 18.08 -4.11 -27.83
N ILE A 521 17.70 -2.88 -27.51
CA ILE A 521 16.84 -2.59 -26.34
C ILE A 521 15.52 -3.34 -26.43
N GLU A 522 15.15 -4.01 -25.34
CA GLU A 522 13.90 -4.72 -25.12
C GLU A 522 13.05 -4.11 -24.01
N LYS A 523 13.67 -3.46 -23.01
CA LYS A 523 13.01 -2.87 -21.84
C LYS A 523 13.44 -1.43 -21.57
N TYR A 524 12.68 -0.73 -20.74
CA TYR A 524 12.98 0.67 -20.41
C TYR A 524 14.30 0.87 -19.65
N ASP A 525 14.74 -0.13 -18.89
CA ASP A 525 15.90 -0.10 -17.99
C ASP A 525 17.15 -0.78 -18.57
N ASP A 526 17.10 -1.21 -19.83
CA ASP A 526 18.27 -1.77 -20.50
C ASP A 526 19.39 -0.73 -20.58
N ILE A 527 20.56 -1.11 -20.06
CA ILE A 527 21.77 -0.31 -20.11
C ILE A 527 22.52 -0.66 -21.39
N ILE A 528 22.71 0.34 -22.25
CA ILE A 528 23.52 0.26 -23.48
C ILE A 528 24.99 0.49 -23.15
#